data_AF-A0A329R8L2-F1
#
_entry.id   AF-A0A329R8L2-F1
#
_cell.length_a   1.000
_cell.length_b   1.000
_cell.length_c   1.000
_cell.angle_alpha   90.00
_cell.angle_beta   90.00
_cell.angle_gamma   90.00
#
_symmetry.space_group_name_H-M   'P 1'
#
loop_
_entity.id
_entity.type
_entity.pdbx_description
1 polymer ?
#
loop_
_entity_poly.entity_id
_entity_poly.type
_entity_poly.pdbx_seq_one_letter_code
_entity_poly.pdbx_strand_id
1 'polypeptide(L)'
;MNESNSNNTKEKVLLSMSAVLLIGVYFYPLLTLTSLYATGHFPYTLMAIFVVAGWLGQWVQHRLPTISEKNTVIRWGATLLMGLLVSLVIALIWAFPLPELLTAVVWGVISAYIGLNFQPVFRSILIWRLQIWGVVSAIVLSGAANGIEFMQPLRAYTGTIYAAGVISFVGWLVGQYSVQLDRAILNDGSRRIVLREFARANHQRLLWMLIVIAGIGAFPSLVAWLGPLRDRLLAWIRGLIGSSSNQEPPITPTAPNEPPMIPEGMESTGEPSVFWDILGWVVMGAVAVVILWLILRLGQKAINKLMERFKGLLQPGQKKVEPRTEYVDISETLEAPAKTRKSWFRKKESLPSQEAERVRFYYRKWIDRAAHRGVHIQGAHTPLEAAETIVQHGAREDDQKLSAMLPDTYNAVRYGKKSPDDSEMSEIDRIWKSYRSK
;
A
#
# COMPACT_ATOMS: atom_id res chain seq x y z
N MET A 1 40.94 -25.29 -9.39
CA MET A 1 39.53 -25.71 -9.45
C MET A 1 38.89 -26.01 -8.08
N ASN A 2 39.65 -26.25 -7.00
CA ASN A 2 39.09 -26.50 -5.66
C ASN A 2 38.71 -25.25 -4.85
N GLU A 3 39.35 -24.10 -5.07
CA GLU A 3 39.07 -22.89 -4.27
C GLU A 3 37.72 -22.23 -4.59
N SER A 4 37.29 -22.20 -5.86
CA SER A 4 36.01 -21.57 -6.22
C SER A 4 34.80 -22.36 -5.71
N ASN A 5 34.89 -23.69 -5.60
CA ASN A 5 33.84 -24.53 -5.01
C ASN A 5 33.75 -24.38 -3.48
N SER A 6 34.89 -24.17 -2.81
CA SER A 6 34.93 -23.93 -1.36
C SER A 6 34.25 -22.61 -0.98
N ASN A 7 34.53 -21.53 -1.70
CA ASN A 7 33.94 -20.21 -1.44
C ASN A 7 32.41 -20.21 -1.64
N ASN A 8 31.93 -20.82 -2.72
CA ASN A 8 30.49 -20.93 -3.00
C ASN A 8 29.74 -21.74 -1.92
N THR A 9 30.40 -22.73 -1.32
CA THR A 9 29.79 -23.55 -0.26
C THR A 9 29.65 -22.78 1.05
N LYS A 10 30.68 -22.01 1.44
CA LYS A 10 30.64 -21.16 2.63
C LYS A 10 29.58 -20.06 2.53
N GLU A 11 29.47 -19.42 1.37
CA GLU A 11 28.46 -18.40 1.11
C GLU A 11 27.02 -18.96 1.24
N LYS A 12 26.76 -20.15 0.69
CA LYS A 12 25.47 -20.81 0.81
C LYS A 12 25.10 -21.13 2.26
N VAL A 13 26.05 -21.61 3.05
CA VAL A 13 25.84 -21.88 4.48
C VAL A 13 25.54 -20.59 5.22
N LEU A 14 26.33 -19.54 5.02
CA LEU A 14 26.12 -18.23 5.65
C LEU A 14 24.73 -17.65 5.31
N LEU A 15 24.33 -17.71 4.04
CA LEU A 15 23.01 -17.28 3.58
C LEU A 15 21.90 -18.08 4.27
N SER A 16 22.05 -19.40 4.35
CA SER A 16 21.07 -20.26 5.03
C SER A 16 20.94 -19.91 6.53
N MET A 17 22.06 -19.68 7.22
CA MET A 17 22.08 -19.32 8.65
C MET A 17 21.43 -17.96 8.88
N SER A 18 21.69 -16.98 8.00
CA SER A 18 21.04 -15.67 8.05
C SER A 18 19.51 -15.77 7.86
N ALA A 19 19.04 -16.71 7.04
CA ALA A 19 17.63 -16.91 6.80
C ALA A 19 16.92 -17.52 8.01
N VAL A 20 17.53 -18.48 8.72
CA VAL A 20 16.99 -19.02 9.98
C VAL A 20 16.89 -17.93 11.04
N LEU A 21 17.90 -17.07 11.14
CA LEU A 21 17.87 -15.92 12.05
C LEU A 21 16.71 -14.98 11.71
N LEU A 22 16.51 -14.66 10.42
CA LEU A 22 15.38 -13.85 9.96
C LEU A 22 14.03 -14.51 10.28
N ILE A 23 13.90 -15.82 10.09
CA ILE A 23 12.68 -16.56 10.45
C ILE A 23 12.43 -16.47 11.95
N GLY A 24 13.47 -16.57 12.78
CA GLY A 24 13.37 -16.33 14.22
C GLY A 24 12.84 -14.93 14.53
N VAL A 25 13.30 -13.90 13.81
CA VAL A 25 12.79 -12.52 13.96
C VAL A 25 11.31 -12.44 13.59
N TYR A 26 10.87 -13.16 12.56
CA TYR A 26 9.46 -13.18 12.15
C TYR A 26 8.56 -13.87 13.19
N PHE A 27 9.09 -14.87 13.90
CA PHE A 27 8.39 -15.55 14.99
C PHE A 27 8.58 -14.88 16.36
N TYR A 28 9.46 -13.87 16.48
CA TYR A 28 9.79 -13.23 17.75
C TYR A 28 8.57 -12.72 18.55
N PRO A 29 7.54 -12.11 17.93
CA PRO A 29 6.35 -11.71 18.67
C PRO A 29 5.63 -12.90 19.34
N LEU A 30 5.53 -14.04 18.64
CA LEU A 30 4.94 -15.27 19.17
C LEU A 30 5.83 -15.91 20.23
N LEU A 31 7.15 -15.95 20.01
CA LEU A 31 8.11 -16.41 21.01
C LEU A 31 7.97 -15.60 22.31
N THR A 32 7.82 -14.28 22.19
CA THR A 32 7.64 -13.37 23.33
C THR A 32 6.35 -13.65 24.07
N LEU A 33 5.26 -13.86 23.34
CA LEU A 33 3.98 -14.23 23.91
C LEU A 33 4.10 -15.55 24.70
N THR A 34 4.68 -16.59 24.10
CA THR A 34 4.82 -17.89 24.76
C THR A 34 5.77 -17.85 25.96
N SER A 35 6.84 -17.04 25.89
CA SER A 35 7.81 -16.85 26.99
C SER A 35 7.14 -16.25 28.23
N LEU A 36 6.33 -15.22 28.00
CA LEU A 36 5.69 -14.48 29.08
C LEU A 36 4.61 -15.30 29.78
N TYR A 37 3.79 -16.01 29.01
CA TYR A 37 2.67 -16.77 29.56
C TYR A 37 3.04 -18.17 30.05
N ALA A 38 4.18 -18.70 29.64
CA ALA A 38 4.71 -19.90 30.27
C ALA A 38 5.15 -19.58 31.71
N THR A 39 6.01 -18.57 31.90
CA THR A 39 6.72 -18.41 33.18
C THR A 39 7.44 -17.08 33.43
N GLY A 40 7.39 -16.09 32.52
CA GLY A 40 8.02 -14.78 32.75
C GLY A 40 9.53 -14.71 32.49
N HIS A 41 10.13 -15.70 31.83
CA HIS A 41 11.52 -15.64 31.38
C HIS A 41 11.73 -14.76 30.13
N PHE A 42 12.97 -14.28 29.97
CA PHE A 42 13.33 -13.33 28.91
C PHE A 42 13.14 -13.95 27.51
N PRO A 43 12.35 -13.32 26.60
CA PRO A 43 12.08 -13.82 25.25
C PRO A 43 13.34 -13.99 24.38
N TYR A 44 14.44 -13.33 24.76
CA TYR A 44 15.74 -13.47 24.13
C TYR A 44 16.33 -14.88 24.28
N THR A 45 16.02 -15.59 25.37
CA THR A 45 16.50 -16.96 25.60
C THR A 45 15.83 -17.95 24.64
N LEU A 46 14.50 -17.88 24.52
CA LEU A 46 13.75 -18.66 23.53
C LEU A 46 14.19 -18.33 22.09
N MET A 47 14.45 -17.05 21.80
CA MET A 47 15.01 -16.65 20.51
C MET A 47 16.40 -17.25 20.27
N ALA A 48 17.27 -17.29 21.29
CA ALA A 48 18.58 -17.92 21.18
C ALA A 48 18.48 -19.43 20.98
N ILE A 49 17.61 -20.12 21.72
CA ILE A 49 17.31 -21.55 21.54
C ILE A 49 16.82 -21.80 20.11
N PHE A 50 15.90 -20.97 19.63
CA PHE A 50 15.38 -21.06 18.27
C PHE A 50 16.53 -20.93 17.27
N VAL A 51 17.34 -19.87 17.32
CA VAL A 51 18.43 -19.66 16.35
C VAL A 51 19.46 -20.79 16.39
N VAL A 52 19.91 -21.19 17.59
CA VAL A 52 20.92 -22.25 17.76
C VAL A 52 20.42 -23.60 17.26
N ALA A 53 19.19 -24.00 17.61
CA ALA A 53 18.60 -25.25 17.14
C ALA A 53 18.43 -25.28 15.62
N GLY A 54 18.01 -24.15 15.03
CA GLY A 54 17.86 -24.03 13.58
C GLY A 54 19.21 -24.05 12.83
N TRP A 55 20.22 -23.39 13.36
CA TRP A 55 21.59 -23.45 12.82
C TRP A 55 22.19 -24.84 12.92
N LEU A 56 21.97 -25.55 14.04
CA LEU A 56 22.40 -26.94 14.18
C LEU A 56 21.70 -27.84 13.14
N GLY A 57 20.39 -27.64 12.94
CA GLY A 57 19.63 -28.32 11.89
C GLY A 57 20.22 -28.10 10.49
N GLN A 58 20.56 -26.85 10.14
CA GLN A 58 21.21 -26.54 8.86
C GLN A 58 22.61 -27.14 8.73
N TRP A 59 23.40 -27.10 9.81
CA TRP A 59 24.72 -27.69 9.82
C TRP A 59 24.66 -29.20 9.56
N VAL A 60 23.71 -29.91 10.18
CA VAL A 60 23.47 -31.33 9.93
C VAL A 60 23.00 -31.57 8.50
N GLN A 61 22.06 -30.77 7.98
CA GLN A 61 21.62 -30.86 6.59
C GLN A 61 22.79 -30.76 5.60
N HIS A 62 23.73 -29.85 5.88
CA HIS A 62 24.88 -29.61 5.01
C HIS A 62 25.94 -30.71 5.13
N ARG A 63 26.21 -31.21 6.34
CA ARG A 63 27.21 -32.26 6.58
C ARG A 63 26.75 -33.65 6.17
N LEU A 64 25.46 -33.93 6.30
CA LEU A 64 24.87 -35.24 6.09
C LEU A 64 23.67 -35.14 5.14
N PRO A 65 23.89 -34.82 3.85
CA PRO A 65 22.81 -34.66 2.87
C PRO A 65 21.98 -35.95 2.70
N THR A 66 22.60 -37.11 2.94
CA THR A 66 21.94 -38.43 2.93
C THR A 66 20.77 -38.54 3.92
N ILE A 67 20.83 -37.83 5.06
CA ILE A 67 19.73 -37.77 6.04
C ILE A 67 18.55 -36.97 5.47
N SER A 68 18.81 -35.95 4.66
CA SER A 68 17.78 -35.13 4.03
C SER A 68 17.07 -35.84 2.88
N GLU A 69 17.76 -36.73 2.16
CA GLU A 69 17.25 -37.31 0.91
C GLU A 69 16.55 -38.66 1.07
N LYS A 70 16.91 -39.49 2.06
CA LYS A 70 16.53 -40.92 2.03
C LYS A 70 15.23 -41.32 2.75
N ASN A 71 14.68 -40.53 3.69
CA ASN A 71 13.36 -40.83 4.29
C ASN A 71 12.81 -39.66 5.13
N THR A 72 11.54 -39.29 4.93
CA THR A 72 10.82 -38.30 5.75
C THR A 72 10.81 -38.66 7.24
N VAL A 73 10.74 -39.95 7.58
CA VAL A 73 10.72 -40.43 8.99
C VAL A 73 12.05 -40.17 9.67
N ILE A 74 13.17 -40.46 9.02
CA ILE A 74 14.52 -40.23 9.56
C ILE A 74 14.73 -38.73 9.78
N ARG A 75 14.24 -37.89 8.85
CA ARG A 75 14.29 -36.43 9.00
C ARG A 75 13.50 -35.96 10.22
N TRP A 76 12.27 -36.44 10.42
CA TRP A 76 11.49 -36.09 11.62
C TRP A 76 12.17 -36.57 12.91
N GLY A 77 12.71 -37.79 12.92
CA GLY A 77 13.49 -38.30 14.06
C GLY A 77 14.69 -37.43 14.38
N ALA A 78 15.45 -37.02 13.36
CA ALA A 78 16.59 -36.11 13.53
C ALA A 78 16.15 -34.73 14.05
N THR A 79 15.05 -34.16 13.54
CA THR A 79 14.53 -32.87 14.04
C THR A 79 14.12 -32.93 15.51
N LEU A 80 13.43 -34.00 15.91
CA LEU A 80 13.01 -34.20 17.29
C LEU A 80 14.21 -34.36 18.22
N LEU A 81 15.16 -35.23 17.85
CA LEU A 81 16.36 -35.47 18.64
C LEU A 81 17.18 -34.19 18.83
N MET A 82 17.42 -33.43 17.75
CA MET A 82 18.21 -32.21 17.81
C MET A 82 17.51 -31.10 18.59
N GLY A 83 16.23 -30.87 18.31
CA GLY A 83 15.44 -29.86 19.03
C GLY A 83 15.36 -30.16 20.52
N LEU A 84 15.15 -31.42 20.89
CA LEU A 84 15.13 -31.88 22.28
C LEU A 84 16.51 -31.73 22.94
N LEU A 85 17.58 -32.18 22.29
CA LEU A 85 18.93 -32.13 22.85
C LEU A 85 19.37 -30.68 23.12
N VAL A 86 19.22 -29.79 22.13
CA VAL A 86 19.61 -28.38 22.29
C VAL A 86 18.79 -27.71 23.40
N SER A 87 17.48 -27.94 23.42
CA SER A 87 16.60 -27.35 24.43
C SER A 87 16.89 -27.89 25.83
N LEU A 88 17.20 -29.18 25.96
CA LEU A 88 17.53 -29.83 27.23
C LEU A 88 18.88 -29.37 27.77
N VAL A 89 19.90 -29.25 26.92
CA VAL A 89 21.22 -28.72 27.33
C VAL A 89 21.09 -27.29 27.83
N ILE A 90 20.38 -26.43 27.10
CA ILE A 90 20.16 -25.04 27.52
C ILE A 90 19.31 -25.01 28.79
N ALA A 91 18.25 -25.81 28.89
CA ALA A 91 17.42 -25.88 30.08
C ALA A 91 18.18 -26.36 31.33
N LEU A 92 19.12 -27.31 31.19
CA LEU A 92 19.97 -27.75 32.29
C LEU A 92 20.94 -26.65 32.75
N ILE A 93 21.55 -25.92 31.80
CA ILE A 93 22.46 -24.81 32.12
C ILE A 93 21.74 -23.70 32.89
N TRP A 94 20.49 -23.41 32.53
CA TRP A 94 19.69 -22.33 33.11
C TRP A 94 18.71 -22.79 34.19
N ALA A 95 18.70 -24.09 34.53
CA ALA A 95 17.82 -24.71 35.53
C ALA A 95 16.32 -24.39 35.32
N PHE A 96 15.83 -24.53 34.09
CA PHE A 96 14.44 -24.19 33.74
C PHE A 96 13.41 -25.08 34.45
N PRO A 97 12.31 -24.52 35.00
CA PRO A 97 11.15 -25.29 35.42
C PRO A 97 10.49 -26.04 34.26
N LEU A 98 9.67 -27.04 34.60
CA LEU A 98 9.06 -27.96 33.64
C LEU A 98 8.25 -27.26 32.51
N PRO A 99 7.42 -26.23 32.76
CA PRO A 99 6.70 -25.53 31.69
C PRO A 99 7.63 -24.86 30.68
N GLU A 100 8.76 -24.31 31.14
CA GLU A 100 9.76 -23.69 30.27
C GLU A 100 10.47 -24.71 29.42
N LEU A 101 10.89 -25.82 30.04
CA LEU A 101 11.49 -26.93 29.31
C LEU A 101 10.57 -27.37 28.17
N LEU A 102 9.26 -27.50 28.41
CA LEU A 102 8.29 -27.84 27.37
C LEU A 102 8.25 -26.78 26.25
N THR A 103 8.15 -25.50 26.59
CA THR A 103 8.14 -24.44 25.57
C THR A 103 9.44 -24.35 24.77
N ALA A 104 10.58 -24.49 25.45
CA ALA A 104 11.90 -24.54 24.84
C ALA A 104 12.00 -25.72 23.87
N VAL A 105 11.59 -26.92 24.28
CA VAL A 105 11.58 -28.13 23.44
C VAL A 105 10.68 -27.93 22.21
N VAL A 106 9.47 -27.39 22.38
CA VAL A 106 8.56 -27.15 21.24
C VAL A 106 9.19 -26.19 20.23
N TRP A 107 9.70 -25.04 20.67
CA TRP A 107 10.32 -24.06 19.78
C TRP A 107 11.66 -24.55 19.20
N GLY A 108 12.44 -25.30 19.98
CA GLY A 108 13.67 -25.94 19.53
C GLY A 108 13.42 -26.98 18.44
N VAL A 109 12.39 -27.81 18.58
CA VAL A 109 11.97 -28.79 17.55
C VAL A 109 11.47 -28.09 16.30
N ILE A 110 10.61 -27.07 16.43
CA ILE A 110 10.12 -26.26 15.30
C ILE A 110 11.31 -25.64 14.56
N SER A 111 12.27 -25.07 15.29
CA SER A 111 13.44 -24.45 14.66
C SER A 111 14.38 -25.46 14.00
N ALA A 112 14.66 -26.59 14.66
CA ALA A 112 15.45 -27.68 14.06
C ALA A 112 14.78 -28.22 12.79
N TYR A 113 13.45 -28.31 12.77
CA TYR A 113 12.68 -28.64 11.59
C TYR A 113 12.84 -27.60 10.48
N ILE A 114 12.71 -26.31 10.79
CA ILE A 114 12.92 -25.23 9.83
C ILE A 114 14.34 -25.31 9.27
N GLY A 115 15.35 -25.48 10.12
CA GLY A 115 16.75 -25.58 9.74
C GLY A 115 17.03 -26.75 8.80
N LEU A 116 16.56 -27.96 9.12
CA LEU A 116 16.75 -29.16 8.30
C LEU A 116 16.01 -29.14 6.96
N ASN A 117 14.88 -28.42 6.89
CA ASN A 117 14.07 -28.33 5.68
C ASN A 117 14.36 -27.08 4.86
N PHE A 118 15.23 -26.19 5.34
CA PHE A 118 15.49 -24.94 4.67
C PHE A 118 16.26 -25.21 3.37
N GLN A 119 15.66 -24.87 2.24
CA GLN A 119 16.34 -24.86 0.96
C GLN A 119 16.66 -23.41 0.58
N PRO A 120 17.91 -23.04 0.30
CA PRO A 120 18.31 -21.66 0.00
C PRO A 120 17.64 -21.10 -1.27
N VAL A 121 17.11 -21.96 -2.13
CA VAL A 121 16.34 -21.60 -3.34
C VAL A 121 14.91 -21.15 -3.00
N PHE A 122 14.44 -21.36 -1.77
CA PHE A 122 13.11 -20.95 -1.34
C PHE A 122 13.06 -19.42 -1.08
N ARG A 123 13.10 -18.61 -2.16
CA ARG A 123 12.30 -17.36 -2.27
C ARG A 123 10.79 -17.71 -2.30
N SER A 124 10.38 -18.59 -1.40
CA SER A 124 9.11 -19.28 -1.48
C SER A 124 8.00 -18.44 -0.89
N ILE A 125 6.79 -18.77 -1.32
CA ILE A 125 5.52 -18.29 -0.75
C ILE A 125 5.50 -18.44 0.78
N LEU A 126 6.24 -19.42 1.35
CA LEU A 126 6.30 -19.64 2.80
C LEU A 126 7.01 -18.51 3.55
N ILE A 127 8.19 -18.07 3.10
CA ILE A 127 8.92 -16.96 3.76
C ILE A 127 8.07 -15.68 3.72
N TRP A 128 7.40 -15.43 2.59
CA TRP A 128 6.49 -14.30 2.44
C TRP A 128 5.32 -14.34 3.42
N ARG A 129 4.72 -15.53 3.62
CA ARG A 129 3.66 -15.73 4.63
C ARG A 129 4.19 -15.49 6.03
N LEU A 130 5.38 -15.98 6.36
CA LEU A 130 6.01 -15.79 7.66
C LEU A 130 6.31 -14.32 7.96
N GLN A 131 6.79 -13.56 6.97
CA GLN A 131 7.01 -12.12 7.12
C GLN A 131 5.71 -11.37 7.41
N ILE A 132 4.63 -11.67 6.69
CA ILE A 132 3.31 -11.08 6.95
C ILE A 132 2.84 -11.46 8.35
N TRP A 133 3.00 -12.72 8.75
CA TRP A 133 2.70 -13.17 10.11
C TRP A 133 3.51 -12.41 11.16
N GLY A 134 4.79 -12.16 10.93
CA GLY A 134 5.64 -11.36 11.83
C GLY A 134 5.15 -9.92 11.96
N VAL A 135 4.76 -9.28 10.85
CA VAL A 135 4.19 -7.92 10.88
C VAL A 135 2.84 -7.91 11.61
N VAL A 136 1.92 -8.80 11.24
CA VAL A 136 0.57 -8.85 11.82
C VAL A 136 0.63 -9.17 13.31
N SER A 137 1.41 -10.18 13.71
CA SER A 137 1.58 -10.54 15.12
C SER A 137 2.23 -9.43 15.93
N ALA A 138 3.24 -8.73 15.39
CA ALA A 138 3.84 -7.58 16.05
C ALA A 138 2.83 -6.44 16.28
N ILE A 139 1.99 -6.13 15.29
CA ILE A 139 0.94 -5.11 15.40
C ILE A 139 -0.11 -5.51 16.45
N VAL A 140 -0.64 -6.74 16.36
CA VAL A 140 -1.67 -7.24 17.27
C VAL A 140 -1.17 -7.26 18.71
N LEU A 141 0.05 -7.79 18.93
CA LEU A 141 0.63 -7.89 20.27
C LEU A 141 1.01 -6.53 20.85
N SER A 142 1.53 -5.61 20.03
CA SER A 142 1.82 -4.24 20.49
C SER A 142 0.54 -3.48 20.85
N GLY A 143 -0.55 -3.69 20.10
CA GLY A 143 -1.87 -3.13 20.44
C GLY A 143 -2.43 -3.73 21.73
N ALA A 144 -2.39 -5.05 21.84
CA ALA A 144 -2.87 -5.78 23.02
C ALA A 144 -2.07 -5.40 24.29
N ALA A 145 -0.74 -5.29 24.21
CA ALA A 145 0.10 -4.90 25.35
C ALA A 145 -0.30 -3.54 25.94
N ASN A 146 -0.82 -2.63 25.12
CA ASN A 146 -1.22 -1.30 25.56
C ASN A 146 -2.64 -1.26 26.14
N GLY A 147 -3.55 -2.11 25.68
CA GLY A 147 -4.96 -2.01 26.07
C GLY A 147 -5.51 -3.14 26.95
N ILE A 148 -4.85 -4.30 27.05
CA ILE A 148 -5.27 -5.39 27.95
C ILE A 148 -4.44 -5.36 29.22
N GLU A 149 -5.08 -5.28 30.39
CA GLU A 149 -4.38 -5.35 31.67
C GLU A 149 -3.59 -6.66 31.83
N PHE A 150 -4.20 -7.78 31.45
CA PHE A 150 -3.52 -9.09 31.43
C PHE A 150 -2.26 -9.12 30.55
N MET A 151 -2.22 -8.35 29.46
CA MET A 151 -1.06 -8.27 28.57
C MET A 151 -0.05 -7.20 28.99
N GLN A 152 -0.22 -6.51 30.12
CA GLN A 152 0.74 -5.50 30.57
C GLN A 152 2.19 -5.97 30.66
N PRO A 153 2.52 -7.23 31.02
CA PRO A 153 3.89 -7.73 30.99
C PRO A 153 4.57 -7.62 29.60
N LEU A 154 3.79 -7.63 28.51
CA LEU A 154 4.32 -7.42 27.15
C LEU A 154 4.80 -5.98 26.91
N ARG A 155 4.41 -5.00 27.73
CA ARG A 155 4.83 -3.59 27.58
C ARG A 155 6.35 -3.46 27.64
N ALA A 156 7.01 -4.21 28.52
CA ALA A 156 8.47 -4.23 28.63
C ALA A 156 9.16 -4.67 27.33
N TYR A 157 8.49 -5.48 26.50
CA TYR A 157 9.03 -6.03 25.26
C TYR A 157 8.46 -5.39 24.00
N THR A 158 7.55 -4.43 24.13
CA THR A 158 6.86 -3.80 23.00
C THR A 158 7.85 -3.18 22.01
N GLY A 159 8.93 -2.55 22.49
CA GLY A 159 9.98 -2.02 21.63
C GLY A 159 10.67 -3.10 20.78
N THR A 160 10.94 -4.28 21.35
CA THR A 160 11.57 -5.39 20.62
C THR A 160 10.61 -6.11 19.68
N ILE A 161 9.34 -6.26 20.08
CA ILE A 161 8.27 -6.79 19.22
C ILE A 161 8.08 -5.86 18.00
N TYR A 162 8.07 -4.54 18.24
CA TYR A 162 7.99 -3.54 17.18
C TYR A 162 9.19 -3.62 16.23
N ALA A 163 10.41 -3.67 16.76
CA ALA A 163 11.63 -3.82 15.95
C ALA A 163 11.58 -5.08 15.09
N ALA A 164 11.14 -6.21 15.64
CA ALA A 164 10.94 -7.45 14.90
C ALA A 164 9.89 -7.30 13.78
N GLY A 165 8.80 -6.59 14.05
CA GLY A 165 7.78 -6.25 13.04
C GLY A 165 8.33 -5.39 11.91
N VAL A 166 9.14 -4.37 12.22
CA VAL A 166 9.80 -3.51 11.22
C VAL A 166 10.78 -4.32 10.37
N ILE A 167 11.62 -5.17 10.98
CA ILE A 167 12.55 -6.04 10.24
C ILE A 167 11.77 -7.00 9.33
N SER A 168 10.66 -7.58 9.82
CA SER A 168 9.76 -8.43 9.03
C SER A 168 9.21 -7.69 7.81
N PHE A 169 8.79 -6.44 8.00
CA PHE A 169 8.27 -5.59 6.93
C PHE A 169 9.34 -5.22 5.90
N VAL A 170 10.54 -4.83 6.34
CA VAL A 170 11.66 -4.54 5.43
C VAL A 170 12.05 -5.79 4.64
N GLY A 171 12.14 -6.95 5.31
CA GLY A 171 12.41 -8.23 4.63
C GLY A 171 11.34 -8.58 3.59
N TRP A 172 10.07 -8.30 3.89
CA TRP A 172 8.96 -8.45 2.96
C TRP A 172 9.09 -7.55 1.74
N LEU A 173 9.43 -6.27 1.93
CA LEU A 173 9.64 -5.32 0.84
C LEU A 173 10.79 -5.74 -0.07
N VAL A 174 11.94 -6.10 0.52
CA VAL A 174 13.11 -6.55 -0.22
C VAL A 174 12.82 -7.85 -0.98
N GLY A 175 12.09 -8.79 -0.36
CA GLY A 175 11.65 -10.02 -1.01
C GLY A 175 10.73 -9.77 -2.20
N GLN A 176 9.76 -8.85 -2.07
CA GLN A 176 8.88 -8.46 -3.17
C GLN A 176 9.64 -7.75 -4.29
N TYR A 177 10.56 -6.85 -3.94
CA TYR A 177 11.39 -6.15 -4.90
C TYR A 177 12.26 -7.11 -5.71
N SER A 178 12.92 -8.07 -5.03
CA SER A 178 13.81 -9.02 -5.69
C SER A 178 13.07 -9.97 -6.63
N VAL A 179 11.89 -10.49 -6.26
CA VAL A 179 11.07 -11.33 -7.15
C VAL A 179 10.65 -10.57 -8.41
N GLN A 180 10.38 -9.28 -8.29
CA GLN A 180 9.97 -8.46 -9.43
C GLN A 180 11.15 -8.01 -10.28
N LEU A 181 12.33 -7.81 -9.68
CA LEU A 181 13.58 -7.58 -10.39
C LEU A 181 13.98 -8.82 -11.19
N ASP A 182 13.84 -10.02 -10.63
CA ASP A 182 14.06 -11.26 -11.36
C ASP A 182 13.09 -11.37 -12.55
N ARG A 183 11.79 -11.09 -12.33
CA ARG A 183 10.79 -11.06 -13.41
C ARG A 183 11.09 -9.99 -14.45
N ALA A 184 11.64 -8.85 -14.04
CA ALA A 184 12.05 -7.77 -14.93
C ALA A 184 13.19 -8.22 -15.83
N ILE A 185 14.26 -8.74 -15.21
CA ILE A 185 15.48 -9.19 -15.89
C ILE A 185 15.19 -10.35 -16.85
N LEU A 186 14.37 -11.31 -16.43
CA LEU A 186 13.97 -12.44 -17.27
C LEU A 186 13.11 -12.03 -18.48
N ASN A 187 12.42 -10.90 -18.42
CA ASN A 187 11.56 -10.40 -19.48
C ASN A 187 12.27 -9.35 -20.38
N ASP A 188 13.47 -8.91 -20.01
CA ASP A 188 14.21 -7.82 -20.67
C ASP A 188 15.13 -8.28 -21.81
N GLY A 189 14.98 -9.52 -22.29
CA GLY A 189 15.61 -9.96 -23.55
C GLY A 189 15.17 -9.12 -24.77
N SER A 190 14.09 -8.33 -24.65
CA SER A 190 13.67 -7.39 -25.68
C SER A 190 12.94 -6.17 -25.10
N ARG A 191 13.55 -4.98 -25.27
CA ARG A 191 12.96 -3.61 -25.28
C ARG A 191 13.06 -2.78 -23.98
N ARG A 192 13.81 -1.68 -24.09
CA ARG A 192 13.90 -0.45 -23.24
C ARG A 192 12.57 0.21 -22.79
N ILE A 193 11.40 -0.35 -23.11
CA ILE A 193 10.07 0.20 -22.81
C ILE A 193 9.68 -0.01 -21.33
N VAL A 194 10.32 -0.93 -20.62
CA VAL A 194 9.89 -1.34 -19.27
C VAL A 194 10.30 -0.36 -18.15
N LEU A 195 11.27 0.54 -18.37
CA LEU A 195 11.73 1.52 -17.37
C LEU A 195 10.61 2.45 -16.86
N ARG A 196 9.62 2.78 -17.70
CA ARG A 196 8.52 3.69 -17.31
C ARG A 196 7.43 2.98 -16.50
N GLU A 197 7.23 1.70 -16.73
CA GLU A 197 6.33 0.86 -15.94
C GLU A 197 6.96 0.50 -14.58
N PHE A 198 8.28 0.31 -14.55
CA PHE A 198 9.04 0.19 -13.31
C PHE A 198 8.98 1.45 -12.45
N ALA A 199 9.14 2.65 -13.04
CA ALA A 199 9.01 3.91 -12.30
C ALA A 199 7.61 4.10 -11.71
N ARG A 200 6.55 3.72 -12.45
CA ARG A 200 5.15 3.79 -11.98
C ARG A 200 4.88 2.80 -10.84
N ALA A 201 5.37 1.57 -10.97
CA ALA A 201 5.29 0.56 -9.92
C ALA A 201 6.11 0.97 -8.67
N ASN A 202 7.26 1.61 -8.87
CA ASN A 202 8.12 2.09 -7.77
C ASN A 202 7.47 3.26 -7.00
N HIS A 203 6.79 4.19 -7.69
CA HIS A 203 6.08 5.30 -7.04
C HIS A 203 4.87 4.80 -6.24
N GLN A 204 4.11 3.85 -6.80
CA GLN A 204 3.01 3.19 -6.09
C GLN A 204 3.51 2.40 -4.87
N ARG A 205 4.73 1.86 -4.93
CA ARG A 205 5.39 1.20 -3.78
C ARG A 205 5.92 2.17 -2.73
N LEU A 206 6.46 3.31 -3.13
CA LEU A 206 6.86 4.36 -2.20
C LEU A 206 5.63 4.89 -1.45
N LEU A 207 4.50 5.04 -2.14
CA LEU A 207 3.22 5.36 -1.51
C LEU A 207 2.77 4.27 -0.54
N TRP A 208 2.90 2.98 -0.89
CA TRP A 208 2.60 1.87 0.03
C TRP A 208 3.53 1.84 1.24
N MET A 209 4.83 2.06 1.05
CA MET A 209 5.79 2.21 2.15
C MET A 209 5.40 3.37 3.05
N LEU A 210 5.03 4.52 2.47
CA LEU A 210 4.60 5.69 3.22
C LEU A 210 3.31 5.42 4.00
N ILE A 211 2.31 4.77 3.40
CA ILE A 211 1.04 4.41 4.06
C ILE A 211 1.27 3.41 5.19
N VAL A 212 2.17 2.44 5.00
CA VAL A 212 2.46 1.44 6.05
C VAL A 212 3.33 2.04 7.15
N ILE A 213 4.34 2.84 6.85
CA ILE A 213 5.14 3.57 7.86
C ILE A 213 4.26 4.54 8.63
N ALA A 214 3.39 5.28 7.93
CA ALA A 214 2.40 6.16 8.57
C ALA A 214 1.37 5.36 9.37
N GLY A 215 0.91 4.20 8.88
CA GLY A 215 -0.04 3.34 9.58
C GLY A 215 0.55 2.69 10.84
N ILE A 216 1.81 2.26 10.78
CA ILE A 216 2.56 1.71 11.90
C ILE A 216 2.90 2.82 12.90
N GLY A 217 3.36 3.99 12.44
CA GLY A 217 3.67 5.14 13.29
C GLY A 217 2.44 5.79 13.92
N ALA A 218 1.31 5.81 13.21
CA ALA A 218 0.02 6.28 13.72
C ALA A 218 -0.76 5.18 14.47
N PHE A 219 -0.21 3.97 14.58
CA PHE A 219 -0.92 2.85 15.22
C PHE A 219 -1.26 3.12 16.69
N PRO A 220 -0.37 3.68 17.52
CA PRO A 220 -0.74 4.09 18.89
C PRO A 220 -1.89 5.09 18.90
N SER A 221 -1.90 6.03 17.94
CA SER A 221 -2.98 7.01 17.77
C SER A 221 -4.29 6.39 17.30
N LEU A 222 -4.23 5.37 16.44
CA LEU A 222 -5.39 4.60 16.00
C LEU A 222 -5.99 3.80 17.15
N VAL A 223 -5.17 3.14 17.98
CA VAL A 223 -5.63 2.42 19.17
C VAL A 223 -6.27 3.37 20.17
N ALA A 224 -5.68 4.54 20.41
CA ALA A 224 -6.28 5.57 21.26
C ALA A 224 -7.62 6.08 20.71
N TRP A 225 -7.75 6.21 19.38
CA TRP A 225 -9.01 6.61 18.73
C TRP A 225 -10.07 5.50 18.73
N LEU A 226 -9.66 4.23 18.67
CA LEU A 226 -10.55 3.06 18.72
C LEU A 226 -11.03 2.73 20.13
N GLY A 227 -10.34 3.19 21.17
CA GLY A 227 -10.74 2.98 22.58
C GLY A 227 -12.19 3.39 22.87
N PRO A 228 -12.60 4.64 22.60
CA PRO A 228 -13.99 5.07 22.78
C PRO A 228 -15.03 4.26 21.96
N LEU A 229 -14.62 3.72 20.82
CA LEU A 229 -15.46 2.87 19.96
C LEU A 229 -15.65 1.48 20.57
N ARG A 230 -14.59 0.90 21.14
CA ARG A 230 -14.63 -0.34 21.92
C ARG A 230 -15.60 -0.18 23.09
N ASP A 231 -15.48 0.89 23.86
CA ASP A 231 -16.29 1.10 25.06
C ASP A 231 -17.77 1.22 24.72
N ARG A 232 -18.10 1.92 23.61
CA ARG A 232 -19.47 2.00 23.08
C ARG A 232 -20.01 0.66 22.59
N LEU A 233 -19.17 -0.14 21.93
CA LEU A 233 -19.58 -1.46 21.43
C LEU A 233 -19.80 -2.44 22.58
N LEU A 234 -18.95 -2.41 23.61
CA LEU A 234 -19.14 -3.21 24.83
C LEU A 234 -20.36 -2.74 25.64
N ALA A 235 -20.59 -1.43 25.74
CA ALA A 235 -21.80 -0.90 26.37
C ALA A 235 -23.07 -1.35 25.63
N TRP A 236 -23.05 -1.35 24.29
CA TRP A 236 -24.16 -1.85 23.48
C TRP A 236 -24.39 -3.35 23.66
N ILE A 237 -23.32 -4.16 23.68
CA ILE A 237 -23.41 -5.62 23.93
C ILE A 237 -23.92 -5.91 25.35
N ARG A 238 -23.42 -5.19 26.37
CA ARG A 238 -23.90 -5.30 27.76
C ARG A 238 -25.38 -4.92 27.86
N GLY A 239 -25.80 -3.89 27.13
CA GLY A 239 -27.20 -3.48 27.03
C GLY A 239 -28.11 -4.54 26.39
N LEU A 240 -27.58 -5.34 25.46
CA LEU A 240 -28.33 -6.44 24.84
C LEU A 240 -28.42 -7.71 25.70
N ILE A 241 -27.44 -7.93 26.59
CA ILE A 241 -27.36 -9.14 27.44
C ILE A 241 -28.05 -8.93 28.81
N GLY A 242 -28.58 -7.73 29.07
CA GLY A 242 -29.50 -7.49 30.20
C GLY A 242 -28.83 -7.23 31.55
N SER A 243 -27.50 -7.04 31.59
CA SER A 243 -26.83 -6.59 32.82
C SER A 243 -27.04 -5.08 32.99
N SER A 244 -28.18 -4.73 33.58
CA SER A 244 -28.48 -3.39 34.07
C SER A 244 -27.71 -3.12 35.37
N SER A 245 -26.38 -3.22 35.37
CA SER A 245 -25.61 -2.53 36.40
C SER A 245 -25.51 -1.09 35.94
N ASN A 246 -26.35 -0.25 36.53
CA ASN A 246 -26.43 1.18 36.29
C ASN A 246 -25.07 1.80 36.65
N GLN A 247 -24.15 1.86 35.70
CA GLN A 247 -22.91 2.59 35.86
C GLN A 247 -23.21 4.04 35.46
N GLU A 248 -23.47 4.85 36.48
CA GLU A 248 -23.71 6.28 36.34
C GLU A 248 -22.56 6.94 35.56
N PRO A 249 -22.85 7.91 34.66
CA PRO A 249 -21.82 8.61 33.91
C PRO A 249 -20.81 9.30 34.84
N PRO A 250 -19.55 9.48 34.43
CA PRO A 250 -18.55 10.16 35.25
C PRO A 250 -19.02 11.58 35.60
N ILE A 251 -19.27 11.81 36.88
CA ILE A 251 -19.66 13.10 37.44
C ILE A 251 -18.48 14.06 37.25
N THR A 252 -18.77 15.22 36.65
CA THR A 252 -17.85 16.34 36.50
C THR A 252 -17.40 16.82 37.89
N PRO A 253 -16.12 17.18 38.10
CA PRO A 253 -15.62 17.52 39.43
C PRO A 253 -16.25 18.84 39.90
N THR A 254 -17.13 18.76 40.90
CA THR A 254 -17.55 19.92 41.68
C THR A 254 -16.65 20.02 42.91
N ALA A 255 -16.27 21.25 43.22
CA ALA A 255 -15.25 21.68 44.16
C ALA A 255 -15.46 21.20 45.62
N PRO A 256 -14.41 21.27 46.47
CA PRO A 256 -14.30 20.54 47.71
C PRO A 256 -14.97 21.27 48.87
N ASN A 257 -15.78 20.57 49.66
CA ASN A 257 -15.86 20.69 51.12
C ASN A 257 -17.04 19.85 51.61
N GLU A 258 -16.76 18.68 52.15
CA GLU A 258 -17.46 18.13 53.32
C GLU A 258 -16.65 16.94 53.89
N PRO A 259 -16.47 16.86 55.23
CA PRO A 259 -15.71 15.80 55.87
C PRO A 259 -16.46 14.45 55.83
N PRO A 260 -15.73 13.31 55.80
CA PRO A 260 -16.31 12.02 55.47
C PRO A 260 -17.14 11.45 56.63
N MET A 261 -18.46 11.36 56.45
CA MET A 261 -19.26 10.32 57.09
C MET A 261 -19.08 9.05 56.25
N ILE A 262 -18.57 7.99 56.86
CA ILE A 262 -18.49 6.65 56.28
C ILE A 262 -19.80 5.93 56.63
N PRO A 263 -20.67 5.57 55.67
CA PRO A 263 -21.61 4.49 55.86
C PRO A 263 -20.87 3.17 55.60
N GLU A 264 -20.74 2.35 56.64
CA GLU A 264 -20.46 0.93 56.51
C GLU A 264 -21.54 0.28 55.64
N GLY A 265 -21.12 -0.46 54.61
CA GLY A 265 -22.03 -1.27 53.78
C GLY A 265 -22.19 -0.77 52.34
N MET A 266 -21.11 -0.75 51.56
CA MET A 266 -21.22 -1.01 50.13
C MET A 266 -20.71 -2.42 49.87
N GLU A 267 -21.68 -3.30 49.64
CA GLU A 267 -21.48 -4.61 49.03
C GLU A 267 -20.59 -4.49 47.80
N SER A 268 -19.70 -5.49 47.68
CA SER A 268 -18.81 -5.76 46.56
C SER A 268 -19.28 -5.15 45.23
N THR A 269 -18.62 -4.05 44.83
CA THR A 269 -18.51 -3.67 43.42
C THR A 269 -17.93 -4.88 42.71
N GLY A 270 -18.79 -5.64 42.03
CA GLY A 270 -18.40 -6.88 41.36
C GLY A 270 -17.17 -6.62 40.52
N GLU A 271 -16.10 -7.37 40.80
CA GLU A 271 -14.84 -7.30 40.08
C GLU A 271 -15.14 -7.24 38.58
N PRO A 272 -14.56 -6.31 37.81
CA PRO A 272 -14.71 -6.31 36.36
C PRO A 272 -14.23 -7.68 35.88
N SER A 273 -15.18 -8.57 35.54
CA SER A 273 -14.81 -9.96 35.33
C SER A 273 -13.84 -9.99 34.17
N VAL A 274 -12.62 -10.46 34.43
CA VAL A 274 -11.51 -10.58 33.47
C VAL A 274 -11.98 -11.22 32.16
N PHE A 275 -13.01 -12.06 32.22
CA PHE A 275 -13.73 -12.63 31.09
C PHE A 275 -14.28 -11.59 30.09
N TRP A 276 -14.93 -10.51 30.55
CA TRP A 276 -15.49 -9.46 29.68
C TRP A 276 -14.40 -8.62 29.01
N ASP A 277 -13.27 -8.42 29.69
CA ASP A 277 -12.12 -7.77 29.07
C ASP A 277 -11.47 -8.67 28.03
N ILE A 278 -11.23 -9.94 28.35
CA ILE A 278 -10.71 -10.93 27.38
C ILE A 278 -11.64 -11.02 26.16
N LEU A 279 -12.95 -11.12 26.38
CA LEU A 279 -13.94 -11.21 25.30
C LEU A 279 -13.94 -9.93 24.44
N GLY A 280 -13.89 -8.75 25.07
CA GLY A 280 -13.80 -7.48 24.36
C GLY A 280 -12.55 -7.37 23.49
N TRP A 281 -11.42 -7.92 23.96
CA TRP A 281 -10.17 -7.94 23.20
C TRP A 281 -10.12 -9.01 22.11
N VAL A 282 -10.75 -10.17 22.32
CA VAL A 282 -10.92 -11.18 21.26
C VAL A 282 -11.80 -10.63 20.14
N VAL A 283 -12.90 -9.96 20.49
CA VAL A 283 -13.78 -9.29 19.52
C VAL A 283 -13.04 -8.15 18.82
N MET A 284 -12.29 -7.31 19.53
CA MET A 284 -11.48 -6.25 18.92
C MET A 284 -10.36 -6.79 18.03
N GLY A 285 -9.70 -7.88 18.42
CA GLY A 285 -8.71 -8.57 17.60
C GLY A 285 -9.32 -9.12 16.32
N ALA A 286 -10.49 -9.77 16.42
CA ALA A 286 -11.25 -10.23 15.27
C ALA A 286 -11.69 -9.06 14.37
N VAL A 287 -12.19 -7.97 14.95
CA VAL A 287 -12.55 -6.74 14.23
C VAL A 287 -11.32 -6.11 13.57
N ALA A 288 -10.17 -6.04 14.24
CA ALA A 288 -8.94 -5.52 13.66
C ALA A 288 -8.44 -6.39 12.49
N VAL A 289 -8.53 -7.72 12.60
CA VAL A 289 -8.23 -8.65 11.50
C VAL A 289 -9.21 -8.47 10.35
N VAL A 290 -10.50 -8.31 10.62
CA VAL A 290 -11.53 -8.04 9.61
C VAL A 290 -11.34 -6.67 8.96
N ILE A 291 -11.01 -5.64 9.72
CA ILE A 291 -10.69 -4.29 9.22
C ILE A 291 -9.42 -4.35 8.38
N LEU A 292 -8.37 -5.04 8.82
CA LEU A 292 -7.13 -5.20 8.05
C LEU A 292 -7.41 -5.96 6.76
N TRP A 293 -8.17 -7.05 6.83
CA TRP A 293 -8.61 -7.81 5.65
C TRP A 293 -9.48 -6.97 4.72
N LEU A 294 -10.39 -6.14 5.26
CA LEU A 294 -11.21 -5.21 4.51
C LEU A 294 -10.36 -4.10 3.90
N ILE A 295 -9.37 -3.53 4.59
CA ILE A 295 -8.45 -2.53 4.05
C ILE A 295 -7.61 -3.15 2.93
N LEU A 296 -7.17 -4.40 3.06
CA LEU A 296 -6.46 -5.10 1.99
C LEU A 296 -7.40 -5.37 0.80
N ARG A 297 -8.64 -5.79 1.04
CA ARG A 297 -9.62 -6.15 -0.01
C ARG A 297 -10.25 -4.93 -0.69
N LEU A 298 -10.64 -3.92 0.09
CA LEU A 298 -11.12 -2.61 -0.36
C LEU A 298 -9.97 -1.79 -0.93
N GLY A 299 -8.78 -1.88 -0.37
CA GLY A 299 -7.57 -1.30 -0.94
C GLY A 299 -7.32 -1.86 -2.32
N GLN A 300 -7.38 -3.18 -2.51
CA GLN A 300 -7.32 -3.79 -3.84
C GLN A 300 -8.42 -3.28 -4.79
N LYS A 301 -9.69 -3.19 -4.36
CA LYS A 301 -10.78 -2.68 -5.20
C LYS A 301 -10.67 -1.19 -5.50
N ALA A 302 -10.38 -0.36 -4.51
CA ALA A 302 -10.22 1.08 -4.62
C ALA A 302 -9.00 1.41 -5.47
N ILE A 303 -7.91 0.64 -5.35
CA ILE A 303 -6.72 0.77 -6.19
C ILE A 303 -7.02 0.33 -7.61
N ASN A 304 -7.72 -0.79 -7.83
CA ASN A 304 -8.12 -1.18 -9.19
C ASN A 304 -8.99 -0.10 -9.84
N LYS A 305 -9.94 0.47 -9.09
CA LYS A 305 -10.83 1.56 -9.56
C LYS A 305 -10.09 2.89 -9.76
N LEU A 306 -9.13 3.21 -8.91
CA LEU A 306 -8.27 4.39 -9.02
C LEU A 306 -7.29 4.23 -10.18
N MET A 307 -6.76 3.03 -10.39
CA MET A 307 -5.87 2.66 -11.48
C MET A 307 -6.61 2.63 -12.82
N GLU A 308 -7.89 2.24 -12.85
CA GLU A 308 -8.78 2.41 -14.01
C GLU A 308 -9.02 3.90 -14.31
N ARG A 309 -9.29 4.72 -13.29
CA ARG A 309 -9.43 6.18 -13.46
C ARG A 309 -8.13 6.85 -13.92
N PHE A 310 -6.98 6.39 -13.44
CA PHE A 310 -5.67 6.88 -13.89
C PHE A 310 -5.24 6.32 -15.25
N LYS A 311 -5.73 5.13 -15.66
CA LYS A 311 -5.53 4.61 -17.03
C LYS A 311 -6.11 5.57 -18.06
N GLY A 312 -7.28 6.17 -17.80
CA GLY A 312 -7.89 7.18 -18.68
C GLY A 312 -7.11 8.51 -18.76
N LEU A 313 -6.40 8.88 -17.70
CA LEU A 313 -5.60 10.12 -17.63
C LEU A 313 -4.17 9.96 -18.18
N LEU A 314 -3.64 8.73 -18.22
CA LEU A 314 -2.24 8.44 -18.54
C LEU A 314 -2.04 7.53 -19.76
N GLN A 315 -3.10 7.15 -20.46
CA GLN A 315 -3.01 6.70 -21.85
C GLN A 315 -2.98 7.95 -22.74
N PRO A 316 -1.82 8.41 -23.25
CA PRO A 316 -1.84 9.23 -24.44
C PRO A 316 -2.50 8.36 -25.51
N GLY A 317 -3.61 8.84 -26.06
CA GLY A 317 -4.49 8.06 -26.93
C GLY A 317 -3.70 7.13 -27.84
N GLN A 318 -3.81 5.83 -27.58
CA GLN A 318 -3.49 4.84 -28.59
C GLN A 318 -4.48 5.07 -29.71
N LYS A 319 -4.13 5.96 -30.66
CA LYS A 319 -4.67 5.85 -31.99
C LYS A 319 -4.40 4.42 -32.40
N LYS A 320 -5.46 3.66 -32.66
CA LYS A 320 -5.40 2.44 -33.46
C LYS A 320 -4.62 2.82 -34.72
N VAL A 321 -3.34 2.45 -34.76
CA VAL A 321 -2.56 2.48 -35.98
C VAL A 321 -3.01 1.24 -36.73
N GLU A 322 -3.94 1.47 -37.63
CA GLU A 322 -4.28 0.52 -38.69
C GLU A 322 -2.97 0.17 -39.43
N PRO A 323 -2.72 -1.11 -39.74
CA PRO A 323 -1.43 -1.53 -40.31
C PRO A 323 -1.32 -0.97 -41.74
N ARG A 324 -0.70 0.19 -41.88
CA ARG A 324 -0.24 0.69 -43.18
C ARG A 324 1.09 0.04 -43.50
N THR A 325 1.07 -0.68 -44.60
CA THR A 325 2.19 -1.28 -45.31
C THR A 325 3.37 -0.33 -45.39
N GLU A 326 4.50 -0.88 -45.00
CA GLU A 326 5.84 -0.33 -45.03
C GLU A 326 6.23 0.15 -46.42
N TYR A 327 6.29 1.47 -46.60
CA TYR A 327 7.30 2.10 -47.44
C TYR A 327 8.07 3.05 -46.53
N VAL A 328 9.31 2.67 -46.25
CA VAL A 328 10.27 3.43 -45.47
C VAL A 328 10.75 4.57 -46.35
N ASP A 329 10.30 5.78 -46.04
CA ASP A 329 10.92 6.99 -46.54
C ASP A 329 11.67 7.66 -45.37
N ILE A 330 12.94 7.95 -45.62
CA ILE A 330 13.89 8.48 -44.64
C ILE A 330 13.47 9.91 -44.32
N SER A 331 12.84 10.13 -43.16
CA SER A 331 12.53 11.49 -42.70
C SER A 331 13.70 12.04 -41.91
N GLU A 332 14.35 13.07 -42.46
CA GLU A 332 15.23 13.99 -41.74
C GLU A 332 14.61 14.46 -40.42
N THR A 333 15.44 14.46 -39.38
CA THR A 333 15.14 14.97 -38.05
C THR A 333 14.82 16.46 -38.09
N LEU A 334 13.54 16.81 -38.19
CA LEU A 334 13.03 18.08 -37.69
C LEU A 334 12.96 17.98 -36.17
N GLU A 335 13.71 18.84 -35.47
CA GLU A 335 13.67 18.97 -34.02
C GLU A 335 12.22 19.16 -33.55
N ALA A 336 11.71 18.16 -32.85
CA ALA A 336 10.36 18.23 -32.30
C ALA A 336 10.30 19.36 -31.26
N PRO A 337 9.41 20.36 -31.40
CA PRO A 337 9.32 21.44 -30.43
C PRO A 337 9.00 20.86 -29.04
N ALA A 338 9.83 21.25 -28.06
CA ALA A 338 9.74 20.79 -26.68
C ALA A 338 8.30 20.94 -26.18
N LYS A 339 7.64 19.80 -25.92
CA LYS A 339 6.27 19.74 -25.43
C LYS A 339 6.21 20.38 -24.05
N THR A 340 5.80 21.64 -24.00
CA THR A 340 5.50 22.36 -22.78
C THR A 340 4.37 21.64 -22.03
N ARG A 341 4.66 21.31 -20.77
CA ARG A 341 3.71 20.74 -19.79
C ARG A 341 2.41 21.53 -19.85
N LYS A 342 1.28 20.85 -20.10
CA LYS A 342 -0.05 21.46 -19.97
C LYS A 342 -0.25 21.86 -18.50
N SER A 343 -0.07 23.15 -18.23
CA SER A 343 -0.40 23.75 -16.94
C SER A 343 -1.88 23.52 -16.66
N TRP A 344 -2.16 23.03 -15.46
CA TRP A 344 -3.51 22.81 -14.92
C TRP A 344 -4.33 24.10 -14.90
N PHE A 345 -3.66 25.26 -14.94
CA PHE A 345 -4.28 26.54 -15.23
C PHE A 345 -4.15 26.83 -16.73
N ARG A 346 -5.23 26.59 -17.48
CA ARG A 346 -5.39 27.05 -18.87
C ARG A 346 -5.25 28.57 -18.85
N LYS A 347 -4.03 29.09 -19.07
CA LYS A 347 -3.81 30.52 -19.34
C LYS A 347 -4.75 30.89 -20.49
N LYS A 348 -5.59 31.90 -20.29
CA LYS A 348 -6.43 32.46 -21.36
C LYS A 348 -5.48 32.86 -22.49
N GLU A 349 -5.63 32.22 -23.65
CA GLU A 349 -4.85 32.54 -24.85
C GLU A 349 -5.00 34.05 -25.13
N SER A 350 -3.89 34.77 -25.20
CA SER A 350 -3.89 36.20 -25.47
C SER A 350 -4.38 36.46 -26.89
N LEU A 351 -5.11 37.56 -27.09
CA LEU A 351 -5.52 38.00 -28.42
C LEU A 351 -4.27 38.29 -29.27
N PRO A 352 -4.17 37.76 -30.50
CA PRO A 352 -3.07 38.11 -31.41
C PRO A 352 -3.03 39.62 -31.69
N SER A 353 -1.82 40.16 -31.86
CA SER A 353 -1.62 41.58 -32.16
C SER A 353 -2.02 41.91 -33.61
N GLN A 354 -1.73 41.01 -34.56
CA GLN A 354 -2.07 41.19 -35.97
C GLN A 354 -3.57 40.94 -36.23
N GLU A 355 -4.21 41.82 -36.99
CA GLU A 355 -5.64 41.77 -37.29
C GLU A 355 -6.04 40.52 -38.08
N ALA A 356 -5.23 40.15 -39.07
CA ALA A 356 -5.40 38.91 -39.83
C ALA A 356 -5.38 37.65 -38.93
N GLU A 357 -4.49 37.63 -37.94
CA GLU A 357 -4.42 36.53 -36.97
C GLU A 357 -5.59 36.58 -35.98
N ARG A 358 -6.08 37.77 -35.65
CA ARG A 358 -7.24 37.99 -34.78
C ARG A 358 -8.52 37.43 -35.41
N VAL A 359 -8.75 37.67 -36.71
CA VAL A 359 -9.89 37.08 -37.45
C VAL A 359 -9.81 35.55 -37.45
N ARG A 360 -8.64 34.98 -37.74
CA ARG A 360 -8.43 33.51 -37.69
C ARG A 360 -8.67 32.94 -36.30
N PHE A 361 -8.26 33.67 -35.27
CA PHE A 361 -8.47 33.30 -33.88
C PHE A 361 -9.96 33.28 -33.53
N TYR A 362 -10.72 34.32 -33.92
CA TYR A 362 -12.16 34.40 -33.70
C TYR A 362 -12.92 33.29 -34.40
N TYR A 363 -12.63 33.06 -35.68
CA TYR A 363 -13.25 31.99 -36.44
C TYR A 363 -13.00 30.62 -35.78
N ARG A 364 -11.74 30.31 -35.43
CA ARG A 364 -11.40 29.05 -34.74
C ARG A 364 -12.15 28.88 -33.42
N LYS A 365 -12.17 29.91 -32.57
CA LYS A 365 -12.86 29.84 -31.27
C LYS A 365 -14.38 29.78 -31.42
N TRP A 366 -14.94 30.41 -32.45
CA TRP A 366 -16.36 30.34 -32.77
C TRP A 366 -16.79 28.93 -33.17
N ILE A 367 -16.06 28.31 -34.11
CA ILE A 367 -16.25 26.91 -34.53
C ILE A 367 -16.07 25.95 -33.36
N ASP A 368 -14.99 26.08 -32.58
CA ASP A 368 -14.75 25.24 -31.40
C ASP A 368 -15.93 25.31 -30.43
N ARG A 369 -16.47 26.51 -30.17
CA ARG A 369 -17.59 26.69 -29.24
C ARG A 369 -18.90 26.11 -29.80
N ALA A 370 -19.12 26.19 -31.11
CA ALA A 370 -20.25 25.51 -31.74
C ALA A 370 -20.14 23.97 -31.63
N ALA A 371 -18.95 23.42 -31.86
CA ALA A 371 -18.70 21.99 -31.68
C ALA A 371 -18.91 21.53 -30.21
N HIS A 372 -18.49 22.34 -29.22
CA HIS A 372 -18.75 22.03 -27.80
C HIS A 372 -20.24 22.08 -27.43
N ARG A 373 -21.06 22.80 -28.20
CA ARG A 373 -22.53 22.82 -28.05
C ARG A 373 -23.23 21.64 -28.73
N GLY A 374 -22.48 20.78 -29.44
CA GLY A 374 -23.02 19.62 -30.14
C GLY A 374 -23.32 19.85 -31.61
N VAL A 375 -22.93 20.99 -32.20
CA VAL A 375 -23.05 21.20 -33.66
C VAL A 375 -22.01 20.32 -34.36
N HIS A 376 -22.47 19.42 -35.23
CA HIS A 376 -21.58 18.50 -35.95
C HIS A 376 -21.04 19.16 -37.22
N ILE A 377 -19.86 19.77 -37.10
CA ILE A 377 -19.16 20.41 -38.22
C ILE A 377 -18.18 19.40 -38.80
N GLN A 378 -18.42 18.95 -40.03
CA GLN A 378 -17.53 18.00 -40.70
C GLN A 378 -16.25 18.72 -41.15
N GLY A 379 -15.11 18.02 -41.11
CA GLY A 379 -13.83 18.59 -41.55
C GLY A 379 -13.77 18.93 -43.04
N ALA A 380 -14.73 18.46 -43.84
CA ALA A 380 -14.86 18.76 -45.26
C ALA A 380 -15.67 20.04 -45.55
N HIS A 381 -16.39 20.60 -44.55
CA HIS A 381 -17.23 21.77 -44.76
C HIS A 381 -16.40 23.01 -45.07
N THR A 382 -16.84 23.79 -46.05
CA THR A 382 -16.28 25.12 -46.30
C THR A 382 -16.63 26.08 -45.15
N PRO A 383 -15.91 27.20 -44.98
CA PRO A 383 -16.21 28.14 -43.91
C PRO A 383 -17.65 28.69 -43.93
N LEU A 384 -18.24 28.82 -45.13
CA LEU A 384 -19.63 29.22 -45.34
C LEU A 384 -20.60 28.10 -44.95
N GLU A 385 -20.35 26.86 -45.39
CA GLU A 385 -21.17 25.69 -45.00
C GLU A 385 -21.14 25.44 -43.50
N ALA A 386 -19.97 25.62 -42.87
CA ALA A 386 -19.83 25.50 -41.42
C ALA A 386 -20.65 26.58 -40.70
N ALA A 387 -20.69 27.80 -41.23
CA ALA A 387 -21.49 28.89 -40.68
C ALA A 387 -22.99 28.62 -40.80
N GLU A 388 -23.44 28.16 -41.97
CA GLU A 388 -24.83 27.78 -42.20
C GLU A 388 -25.27 26.65 -41.25
N THR A 389 -24.41 25.64 -41.07
CA THR A 389 -24.66 24.52 -40.14
C THR A 389 -24.85 25.02 -38.70
N ILE A 390 -24.06 26.01 -38.27
CA ILE A 390 -24.16 26.61 -36.93
C ILE A 390 -25.48 27.37 -36.77
N VAL A 391 -25.92 28.09 -37.80
CA VAL A 391 -27.20 28.83 -37.78
C VAL A 391 -28.39 27.88 -37.70
N GLN A 392 -28.38 26.81 -38.50
CA GLN A 392 -29.46 25.81 -38.54
C GLN A 392 -29.64 25.07 -37.22
N HIS A 393 -28.58 24.88 -36.42
CA HIS A 393 -28.62 24.17 -35.13
C HIS A 393 -29.03 25.04 -33.92
N GLY A 394 -29.84 26.08 -34.14
CA GLY A 394 -30.32 26.96 -33.07
C GLY A 394 -29.28 27.99 -32.62
N ALA A 395 -28.77 28.78 -33.57
CA ALA A 395 -27.83 29.86 -33.30
C ALA A 395 -28.41 30.91 -32.35
N ARG A 396 -27.56 31.42 -31.44
CA ARG A 396 -27.85 32.64 -30.69
C ARG A 396 -27.81 33.84 -31.65
N GLU A 397 -28.42 34.95 -31.26
CA GLU A 397 -28.38 36.20 -32.05
C GLU A 397 -26.94 36.62 -32.41
N ASP A 398 -26.00 36.44 -31.47
CA ASP A 398 -24.58 36.72 -31.69
C ASP A 398 -23.92 35.76 -32.70
N ASP A 399 -24.38 34.50 -32.77
CA ASP A 399 -23.90 33.52 -33.77
C ASP A 399 -24.41 33.87 -35.17
N GLN A 400 -25.65 34.36 -35.28
CA GLN A 400 -26.20 34.82 -36.56
C GLN A 400 -25.41 36.03 -37.08
N LYS A 401 -25.14 37.00 -36.20
CA LYS A 401 -24.31 38.17 -36.53
C LYS A 401 -22.88 37.77 -36.94
N LEU A 402 -22.25 36.83 -36.23
CA LEU A 402 -20.93 36.32 -36.60
C LEU A 402 -20.95 35.52 -37.90
N SER A 403 -22.00 34.72 -38.15
CA SER A 403 -22.11 33.92 -39.38
C SER A 403 -22.20 34.76 -40.65
N ALA A 404 -22.73 35.98 -40.56
CA ALA A 404 -22.90 36.88 -41.71
C ALA A 404 -21.60 37.56 -42.16
N MET A 405 -20.60 37.69 -41.27
CA MET A 405 -19.38 38.46 -41.54
C MET A 405 -18.10 37.61 -41.40
N LEU A 406 -18.01 36.79 -40.35
CA LEU A 406 -16.77 36.12 -39.97
C LEU A 406 -16.26 35.09 -41.00
N PRO A 407 -17.10 34.29 -41.69
CA PRO A 407 -16.64 33.36 -42.72
C PRO A 407 -16.01 34.06 -43.94
N ASP A 408 -16.61 35.17 -44.38
CA ASP A 408 -16.15 35.92 -45.54
C ASP A 408 -14.85 36.66 -45.24
N THR A 409 -14.78 37.36 -44.10
CA THR A 409 -13.53 38.00 -43.66
C THR A 409 -12.43 36.95 -43.41
N TYR A 410 -12.78 35.77 -42.88
CA TYR A 410 -11.82 34.66 -42.72
C TYR A 410 -11.29 34.18 -44.07
N ASN A 411 -12.16 33.97 -45.07
CA ASN A 411 -11.77 33.54 -46.40
C ASN A 411 -10.88 34.57 -47.08
N ALA A 412 -11.22 35.87 -46.98
CA ALA A 412 -10.42 36.97 -47.52
C ALA A 412 -9.01 37.02 -46.90
N VAL A 413 -8.90 36.82 -45.59
CA VAL A 413 -7.62 36.83 -44.86
C VAL A 413 -6.81 35.55 -45.07
N ARG A 414 -7.46 34.39 -45.19
CA ARG A 414 -6.79 33.09 -45.32
C ARG A 414 -6.34 32.80 -46.74
N TYR A 415 -7.23 33.00 -47.71
CA TYR A 415 -6.99 32.67 -49.13
C TYR A 415 -6.67 33.90 -49.97
N GLY A 416 -7.25 35.06 -49.64
CA GLY A 416 -7.03 36.31 -50.40
C GLY A 416 -5.78 37.10 -50.01
N LYS A 417 -5.12 36.77 -48.89
CA LYS A 417 -4.00 37.55 -48.29
C LYS A 417 -4.31 39.05 -48.14
N LYS A 418 -5.59 39.43 -48.03
CA LYS A 418 -6.01 40.81 -47.80
C LYS A 418 -6.02 41.10 -46.30
N SER A 419 -5.59 42.30 -45.92
CA SER A 419 -5.88 42.80 -44.57
C SER A 419 -7.41 42.99 -44.45
N PRO A 420 -8.00 42.69 -43.27
CA PRO A 420 -9.40 43.00 -43.03
C PRO A 420 -9.61 44.52 -43.14
N ASP A 421 -10.80 44.95 -43.53
CA ASP A 421 -11.15 46.37 -43.46
C ASP A 421 -11.30 46.80 -41.99
N ASP A 422 -10.83 48.00 -41.66
CA ASP A 422 -10.83 48.51 -40.28
C ASP A 422 -12.26 48.59 -39.71
N SER A 423 -13.23 48.91 -40.57
CA SER A 423 -14.65 48.99 -40.18
C SER A 423 -15.21 47.60 -39.83
N GLU A 424 -14.96 46.60 -40.68
CA GLU A 424 -15.35 45.19 -40.45
C GLU A 424 -14.69 44.63 -39.19
N MET A 425 -13.40 44.91 -38.98
CA MET A 425 -12.67 44.43 -37.81
C MET A 425 -13.22 45.02 -36.51
N SER A 426 -13.60 46.31 -36.51
CA SER A 426 -14.20 46.96 -35.35
C SER A 426 -15.56 46.36 -34.97
N GLU A 427 -16.36 46.00 -35.97
CA GLU A 427 -17.66 45.36 -35.78
C GLU A 427 -17.52 43.92 -35.27
N ILE A 428 -16.61 43.14 -35.87
CA ILE A 428 -16.28 41.79 -35.41
C ILE A 428 -15.77 41.83 -33.96
N ASP A 429 -14.90 42.79 -33.60
CA ASP A 429 -14.41 42.95 -32.23
C ASP A 429 -15.54 43.29 -31.24
N ARG A 430 -16.50 44.12 -31.65
CA ARG A 430 -17.69 44.46 -30.85
C ARG A 430 -18.57 43.24 -30.61
N ILE A 431 -18.90 42.49 -31.66
CA ILE A 431 -19.72 41.29 -31.56
C ILE A 431 -18.98 40.23 -30.73
N TRP A 432 -17.68 40.04 -30.95
CA TRP A 432 -16.86 39.08 -30.21
C TRP A 432 -16.79 39.37 -28.71
N LYS A 433 -16.67 40.64 -28.31
CA LYS A 433 -16.69 41.05 -26.90
C LYS A 433 -18.00 40.64 -26.23
N SER A 434 -19.14 40.88 -26.90
CA SER A 434 -20.45 40.45 -26.40
C SER A 434 -20.55 38.92 -26.32
N TYR A 435 -20.07 38.22 -27.35
CA TYR A 435 -20.07 36.76 -27.45
C TYR A 435 -19.20 36.09 -26.38
N ARG A 436 -18.12 36.73 -25.94
CA ARG A 436 -17.22 36.22 -24.88
C ARG A 436 -17.80 36.40 -23.46
N SER A 437 -18.61 37.44 -23.26
CA SER A 437 -19.15 37.80 -21.94
C SER A 437 -20.27 36.87 -21.44
N LYS A 438 -20.87 36.10 -22.36
CA LYS A 438 -21.86 35.04 -22.11
C LYS A 438 -21.21 33.65 -22.21
#